data_AF-A0A6P3ZAH0-F1
#
_entry.id   AF-A0A6P3ZAH0-F1
#
_cell.length_a   1.000
_cell.length_b   1.000
_cell.length_c   1.000
_cell.angle_alpha   90.00
_cell.angle_beta   90.00
_cell.angle_gamma   90.00
#
_symmetry.space_group_name_H-M   'P 1'
#
loop_
_entity.id
_entity.type
_entity.pdbx_description
1 polymer ?
#
loop_
_entity_poly.entity_id
_entity_poly.type
_entity_poly.pdbx_seq_one_letter_code
_entity_poly.pdbx_strand_id
1 'polypeptide(L)'
;MENGVDECEQQEKQSPVPNSPTRCCAICFLEDGKAIKGEIDCCEHYFCFLCIMEWSKIESRCPICRCRFKTIRRPPKDGVFSRKRIVKVPVRDQRQSLHVAAN
;
A
#
# COMPACT_ATOMS: atom_id res chain seq x y z
N MET A 1 24.27 50.11 -27.32
CA MET A 1 23.23 50.03 -26.26
C MET A 1 21.98 50.54 -26.94
N GLU A 2 21.05 49.70 -27.37
CA GLU A 2 20.04 49.03 -26.55
C GLU A 2 19.75 47.62 -27.10
N ASN A 3 19.68 46.61 -26.23
CA ASN A 3 19.20 45.27 -26.54
C ASN A 3 17.78 45.15 -26.00
N GLY A 4 16.77 45.14 -26.88
CA GLY A 4 15.42 44.69 -26.56
C GLY A 4 15.37 43.17 -26.69
N VAL A 5 15.26 42.47 -25.57
CA VAL A 5 15.01 41.02 -25.53
C VAL A 5 13.55 40.80 -25.18
N ASP A 6 12.85 40.25 -26.16
CA ASP A 6 11.54 39.65 -26.07
C ASP A 6 11.59 38.32 -25.28
N GLU A 7 10.41 37.74 -25.06
CA GLU A 7 10.14 36.37 -24.60
C GLU A 7 9.76 36.11 -23.14
N CYS A 8 8.45 35.89 -23.02
CA CYS A 8 7.71 35.26 -21.94
C CYS A 8 8.12 33.78 -21.83
N GLU A 9 8.93 33.42 -20.83
CA GLU A 9 9.24 32.01 -20.56
C GLU A 9 8.18 31.38 -19.65
N GLN A 10 7.33 30.59 -20.31
CA GLN A 10 6.42 29.64 -19.70
C GLN A 10 7.22 28.59 -18.94
N GLN A 11 6.96 28.43 -17.64
CA GLN A 11 7.43 27.27 -16.89
C GLN A 11 6.24 26.41 -16.46
N GLU A 12 5.63 25.77 -17.46
CA GLU A 12 4.94 24.50 -17.25
C GLU A 12 5.98 23.45 -16.83
N LYS A 13 5.90 22.94 -15.60
CA LYS A 13 6.64 21.72 -15.23
C LYS A 13 5.82 20.82 -14.32
N GLN A 14 5.07 19.96 -15.02
CA GLN A 14 4.79 18.56 -14.70
C GLN A 14 3.84 18.28 -13.53
N SER A 15 2.56 18.19 -13.91
CA SER A 15 1.62 17.26 -13.29
C SER A 15 2.21 15.83 -13.24
N PRO A 16 2.06 15.08 -12.14
CA PRO A 16 2.53 13.70 -12.09
C PRO A 16 1.70 12.83 -13.04
N VAL A 17 2.37 12.21 -14.00
CA VAL A 17 1.84 11.18 -14.89
C VAL A 17 1.16 10.05 -14.07
N PRO A 18 -0.13 9.73 -14.28
CA PRO A 18 -0.87 8.81 -13.41
C PRO A 18 -0.64 7.32 -13.75
N ASN A 19 0.52 6.96 -14.30
CA ASN A 19 0.77 5.60 -14.82
C ASN A 19 1.93 4.88 -14.12
N SER A 20 2.47 5.40 -13.02
CA SER A 20 3.35 4.60 -12.16
C SER A 20 2.50 3.75 -11.20
N PRO A 21 2.70 2.43 -11.09
CA PRO A 21 2.02 1.64 -10.06
C PRO A 21 2.31 2.28 -8.70
N THR A 22 1.25 2.49 -7.91
CA THR A 22 1.35 3.17 -6.63
C THR A 22 2.38 2.47 -5.75
N ARG A 23 3.56 3.06 -5.62
CA ARG A 23 4.66 2.54 -4.79
C ARG A 23 4.42 2.83 -3.30
N CYS A 24 3.18 3.05 -2.88
CA CYS A 24 2.82 3.50 -1.54
C CYS A 24 1.88 2.49 -0.87
N CYS A 25 2.09 2.24 0.42
CA CYS A 25 1.29 1.30 1.18
C CYS A 25 -0.15 1.78 1.18
N ALA A 26 -1.09 0.97 0.73
CA ALA A 26 -2.49 1.40 0.63
C ALA A 26 -3.21 1.60 1.99
N ILE A 27 -2.55 1.28 3.11
CA ILE A 27 -3.08 1.49 4.47
C ILE A 27 -2.48 2.74 5.13
N CYS A 28 -1.16 2.94 5.05
CA CYS A 28 -0.48 4.04 5.74
C CYS A 28 0.13 5.10 4.79
N PHE A 29 0.00 4.91 3.49
CA PHE A 29 0.48 5.80 2.43
C PHE A 29 2.00 6.04 2.38
N LEU A 30 2.79 5.35 3.20
CA LEU A 30 4.25 5.39 3.12
C LEU A 30 4.75 4.73 1.83
N GLU A 31 5.70 5.38 1.17
CA GLU A 31 6.41 4.88 0.00
C GLU A 31 7.16 3.56 0.28
N ASP A 32 7.41 2.82 -0.80
CA ASP A 32 8.26 1.64 -0.79
C ASP A 32 9.69 1.99 -0.34
N GLY A 33 10.32 1.06 0.36
CA GLY A 33 11.63 1.26 1.00
C GLY A 33 11.60 1.96 2.36
N LYS A 34 10.61 2.83 2.64
CA LYS A 34 10.45 3.47 3.97
C LYS A 34 9.92 2.50 5.03
N ALA A 35 9.23 1.45 4.62
CA ALA A 35 8.73 0.39 5.49
C ALA A 35 9.05 -0.99 4.91
N ILE A 36 8.95 -2.03 5.74
CA ILE A 36 9.13 -3.42 5.27
C ILE A 36 7.88 -3.85 4.53
N LYS A 37 8.02 -4.34 3.29
CA LYS A 37 6.91 -4.90 2.53
C LYS A 37 6.29 -6.12 3.23
N GLY A 38 4.97 -6.15 3.27
CA GLY A 38 4.18 -7.33 3.61
C GLY A 38 3.55 -7.90 2.34
N GLU A 39 3.83 -9.17 2.05
CA GLU A 39 3.27 -9.89 0.91
C GLU A 39 2.10 -10.76 1.37
N ILE A 40 0.95 -10.65 0.70
CA ILE A 40 -0.18 -11.56 0.89
C ILE A 40 -0.24 -12.55 -0.26
N ASP A 41 -0.79 -13.75 -0.01
CA ASP A 41 -0.80 -14.87 -0.97
C ASP A 41 -1.94 -14.83 -2.00
N CYS A 42 -2.75 -13.76 -2.04
CA CYS A 42 -3.89 -13.65 -2.94
C CYS A 42 -3.73 -12.60 -4.07
N CYS A 43 -2.80 -11.65 -3.94
CA CYS A 43 -2.58 -10.58 -4.93
C CYS A 43 -1.26 -9.83 -4.68
N GLU A 44 -0.89 -8.94 -5.59
CA GLU A 44 0.38 -8.19 -5.55
C GLU A 44 0.28 -6.75 -5.03
N HIS A 45 -0.89 -6.37 -4.49
CA HIS A 45 -1.08 -5.04 -3.90
C HIS A 45 -0.09 -4.76 -2.77
N TYR A 46 0.46 -3.55 -2.73
CA TYR A 46 1.52 -3.19 -1.80
C TYR A 46 0.97 -2.72 -0.44
N PHE A 47 1.49 -3.37 0.62
CA PHE A 47 1.25 -3.00 2.01
C PHE A 47 2.54 -3.12 2.81
N CYS A 48 2.66 -2.33 3.88
CA CYS A 48 3.69 -2.55 4.87
C CYS A 48 3.37 -3.78 5.73
N PHE A 49 4.37 -4.54 6.18
CA PHE A 49 4.18 -5.78 6.94
C PHE A 49 3.37 -5.57 8.22
N LEU A 50 3.62 -4.48 8.95
CA LEU A 50 2.86 -4.14 10.16
C LEU A 50 1.42 -3.77 9.82
N CYS A 51 1.21 -3.01 8.74
CA CYS A 51 -0.10 -2.55 8.29
C CYS A 51 -1.02 -3.73 7.97
N ILE A 52 -0.53 -4.66 7.13
CA ILE A 52 -1.34 -5.82 6.73
C ILE A 52 -1.48 -6.84 7.86
N MET A 53 -0.51 -6.95 8.78
CA MET A 53 -0.68 -7.74 10.01
C MET A 53 -1.79 -7.16 10.89
N GLU A 54 -1.83 -5.85 11.10
CA GLU A 54 -2.84 -5.21 11.93
C GLU A 54 -4.23 -5.38 11.32
N TRP A 55 -4.35 -5.13 10.01
CA TRP A 55 -5.58 -5.40 9.25
C TRP A 55 -6.03 -6.85 9.42
N SER A 56 -5.09 -7.79 9.31
CA SER A 56 -5.39 -9.22 9.42
C SER A 56 -6.00 -9.63 10.75
N LYS A 57 -5.90 -8.81 11.82
CA LYS A 57 -6.54 -9.06 13.12
C LYS A 57 -8.05 -9.02 13.07
N ILE A 58 -8.64 -8.34 12.08
CA ILE A 58 -10.08 -8.16 11.96
C ILE A 58 -10.64 -8.53 10.57
N GLU A 59 -9.82 -8.53 9.52
CA GLU A 59 -10.24 -8.82 8.15
C GLU A 59 -9.15 -9.59 7.41
N SER A 60 -9.52 -10.69 6.73
CA SER A 60 -8.57 -11.53 5.97
C SER A 60 -8.74 -11.41 4.45
N ARG A 61 -9.44 -10.37 4.00
CA ARG A 61 -9.51 -9.95 2.60
C ARG A 61 -8.57 -8.78 2.34
N CYS A 62 -7.96 -8.76 1.16
CA CYS A 62 -7.13 -7.66 0.69
C CYS A 62 -7.92 -6.33 0.78
N PRO A 63 -7.37 -5.26 1.40
CA PRO A 63 -8.01 -3.95 1.46
C PRO A 63 -8.39 -3.35 0.09
N ILE A 64 -7.74 -3.79 -0.99
CA ILE A 64 -7.92 -3.25 -2.34
C ILE A 64 -8.88 -4.13 -3.16
N CYS A 65 -8.51 -5.37 -3.46
CA CYS A 65 -9.32 -6.25 -4.33
C CYS A 65 -10.28 -7.19 -3.59
N ARG A 66 -10.27 -7.19 -2.25
CA ARG A 66 -11.11 -8.04 -1.40
C ARG A 66 -10.88 -9.56 -1.57
N CYS A 67 -9.86 -9.98 -2.31
CA CYS A 67 -9.44 -11.38 -2.39
C CYS A 67 -8.97 -11.87 -1.01
N ARG A 68 -9.43 -13.05 -0.59
CA ARG A 68 -9.07 -13.62 0.71
C ARG A 68 -7.63 -14.15 0.69
N PHE A 69 -6.83 -13.74 1.67
CA PHE A 69 -5.47 -14.24 1.89
C PHE A 69 -5.43 -15.16 3.12
N LYS A 70 -4.48 -16.09 3.12
CA LYS A 70 -4.28 -17.07 4.20
C LYS A 70 -2.93 -16.88 4.89
N THR A 71 -2.00 -16.19 4.23
CA THR A 71 -0.67 -15.95 4.78
C THR A 71 -0.20 -14.53 4.51
N ILE A 72 0.58 -13.99 5.45
CA ILE A 72 1.38 -12.78 5.27
C ILE A 72 2.85 -13.18 5.35
N ARG A 73 3.63 -12.79 4.34
CA ARG A 73 5.08 -13.02 4.28
C ARG A 73 5.82 -11.69 4.45
N ARG A 74 6.85 -11.71 5.29
CA ARG A 74 7.87 -10.66 5.40
C ARG A 74 9.16 -11.20 4.79
N PRO A 75 9.69 -10.65 3.69
CA PRO A 75 10.97 -11.07 3.15
C PRO A 75 12.10 -10.73 4.12
N PRO A 76 13.29 -11.33 3.98
CA PRO A 76 14.51 -10.85 4.65
C PRO A 76 14.79 -9.38 4.28
N LYS A 77 15.50 -8.66 5.15
CA LYS A 77 16.05 -7.34 4.85
C LYS A 77 17.46 -7.26 5.40
N ASP A 78 18.41 -7.04 4.50
CA ASP A 78 19.83 -6.95 4.84
C ASP A 78 20.09 -5.87 5.88
N GLY A 79 20.97 -6.15 6.83
CA GLY A 79 21.26 -5.27 7.96
C GLY A 79 20.16 -5.16 9.02
N VAL A 80 18.99 -5.80 8.84
CA VAL A 80 17.88 -5.73 9.81
C VAL A 80 17.44 -7.13 10.28
N PHE A 81 17.18 -8.05 9.35
CA PHE A 81 16.81 -9.43 9.64
C PHE A 81 17.09 -10.37 8.46
N SER A 82 17.83 -11.44 8.72
CA SER A 82 18.20 -12.44 7.71
C SER A 82 17.09 -13.45 7.39
N ARG A 83 16.13 -13.65 8.31
CA ARG A 83 15.08 -14.66 8.15
C ARG A 83 13.78 -14.06 7.64
N LYS A 84 13.19 -14.71 6.65
CA LYS A 84 11.80 -14.48 6.26
C LYS A 84 10.86 -14.83 7.42
N ARG A 85 9.78 -14.07 7.58
CA ARG A 85 8.70 -14.38 8.54
C ARG A 85 7.44 -14.74 7.77
N ILE A 86 6.76 -15.82 8.17
CA ILE A 86 5.48 -16.23 7.62
C ILE A 86 4.47 -16.24 8.75
N VAL A 87 3.35 -15.55 8.56
CA VAL A 87 2.23 -15.49 9.51
C VAL A 87 1.05 -16.20 8.86
N LYS A 88 0.50 -17.21 9.53
CA LYS A 88 -0.77 -17.84 9.14
C LYS A 88 -1.92 -16.97 9.64
N VAL A 89 -2.85 -16.65 8.77
CA VAL A 89 -3.97 -15.76 9.04
C VAL A 89 -5.25 -16.60 9.07
N PRO A 90 -5.94 -16.70 10.23
CA PRO A 90 -7.23 -17.36 10.26
C PRO A 90 -8.25 -16.55 9.46
N VAL A 91 -9.32 -17.21 9.03
CA VAL A 91 -10.44 -16.53 8.38
C VAL A 91 -11.03 -15.54 9.38
N ARG A 92 -11.02 -14.27 8.98
CA ARG A 92 -11.66 -13.16 9.68
C ARG A 92 -12.45 -12.35 8.68
N ASP A 93 -13.62 -11.91 9.10
CA ASP A 93 -14.49 -11.01 8.34
C ASP A 93 -14.85 -9.88 9.31
N GLN A 94 -14.52 -8.65 8.93
CA GLN A 94 -14.91 -7.50 9.73
C GLN A 94 -16.43 -7.47 9.72
N ARG A 95 -17.07 -7.77 10.87
CA ARG A 95 -18.52 -7.66 10.99
C ARG A 95 -18.88 -6.21 10.66
N GLN A 96 -19.48 -5.99 9.49
CA GLN A 96 -20.23 -4.78 9.25
C GLN A 96 -21.34 -4.81 10.30
N SER A 97 -21.29 -3.88 11.24
CA SER A 97 -22.44 -3.56 12.08
C SER A 97 -23.52 -3.06 11.13
N LEU A 98 -24.28 -3.99 10.55
CA LEU A 98 -25.55 -3.70 9.94
C LEU A 98 -26.43 -3.24 11.10
N HIS A 99 -26.48 -1.92 11.31
CA HIS A 99 -27.72 -1.33 11.79
C HIS A 99 -28.75 -1.66 10.72
N VAL A 100 -29.40 -2.82 10.87
CA VAL A 100 -30.68 -3.07 10.24
C VAL A 100 -31.62 -2.08 10.90
N ALA A 101 -31.69 -0.87 10.35
CA ALA A 101 -32.82 0.00 10.58
C ALA A 101 -34.01 -0.71 9.93
N ALA A 102 -34.67 -1.57 10.71
CA ALA A 102 -36.04 -1.95 10.46
C ALA A 102 -36.86 -0.67 10.68
N ASN A 103 -37.35 -0.09 9.58
CA ASN A 103 -38.47 0.84 9.55
C ASN A 103 -39.31 0.51 8.31
#